data_AF-A0A0G1B731-F1
#
_entry.id   AF-A0A0G1B731-F1
#
_cell.length_a   1.000
_cell.length_b   1.000
_cell.length_c   1.000
_cell.angle_alpha   90.00
_cell.angle_beta   90.00
_cell.angle_gamma   90.00
#
_symmetry.space_group_name_H-M   'P 1'
#
loop_
_entity.id
_entity.type
_entity.pdbx_description
1 polymer ?
#
loop_
_entity_poly.entity_id
_entity_poly.type
_entity_poly.pdbx_seq_one_letter_code
_entity_poly.pdbx_strand_id
1 'polypeptide(L)'
;MKKLLLFFMTLVLMFSFASSTSAANSITSRLKGKLLLQVQDKGRIWYVDPVGLQKHEVTFSNALSLFQKLALGITNADLIKIPADLDSINPNLDSDNDGYPDKEELQNGYSPYIAGSNQGRFKTDNNLAAKLKGRLLLQVQDKGRIWYIDQNGKRWEVTWGNLMSLFRKLALGITDKDLNEVGNVETANWQTYTNSEYGYEIKYPSDLVVNEKDNANIFFLTKEMYDGFKSGQSAVESTFWINVSSFLGEISLDEIGKTLLPNTKDFQKEYITVGEKRFLKMHEPGEGAGTIIYYSSKDSSLISFGILGGSNFDLEKILSTFSARG
;
A
#
# COMPACT_ATOMS: atom_id res chain seq x y z
N MET A 1 54.15 16.18 -54.16
CA MET A 1 53.74 16.90 -52.94
C MET A 1 52.21 16.86 -52.84
N LYS A 2 51.66 15.84 -52.16
CA LYS A 2 50.21 15.68 -51.93
C LYS A 2 49.90 16.23 -50.54
N LYS A 3 49.05 17.26 -50.43
CA LYS A 3 48.55 17.75 -49.13
C LYS A 3 47.40 16.83 -48.69
N LEU A 4 47.66 16.08 -47.62
CA LEU A 4 46.68 15.26 -46.92
C LEU A 4 45.92 16.19 -45.95
N LEU A 5 44.65 16.47 -46.23
CA LEU A 5 43.79 17.24 -45.32
C LEU A 5 43.17 16.26 -44.32
N LEU A 6 43.62 16.32 -43.07
CA LEU A 6 43.11 15.48 -41.98
C LEU A 6 41.87 16.17 -41.37
N PHE A 7 40.69 15.58 -41.55
CA PHE A 7 39.45 16.08 -40.93
C PHE A 7 39.31 15.46 -39.53
N PHE A 8 39.54 16.27 -38.49
CA PHE A 8 39.30 15.86 -37.10
C PHE A 8 37.78 15.95 -36.84
N MET A 9 37.08 14.82 -36.96
CA MET A 9 35.69 14.69 -36.53
C MET A 9 35.69 14.47 -35.01
N THR A 10 35.65 15.55 -34.23
CA THR A 10 35.42 15.47 -32.78
C THR A 10 33.97 15.10 -32.52
N LEU A 11 33.73 13.80 -32.41
CA LEU A 11 32.50 13.22 -31.89
C LEU A 11 32.43 13.53 -30.38
N VAL A 12 31.78 14.64 -30.04
CA VAL A 12 31.39 14.92 -28.65
C VAL A 12 30.23 13.97 -28.33
N LEU A 13 30.55 12.79 -27.78
CA LEU A 13 29.56 11.97 -27.08
C LEU A 13 29.11 12.77 -25.85
N MET A 14 27.99 13.48 -26.00
CA MET A 14 27.16 13.88 -24.86
C MET A 14 26.60 12.59 -24.25
N PHE A 15 27.38 11.99 -23.35
CA PHE A 15 26.88 11.00 -22.41
C PHE A 15 26.00 11.77 -21.42
N SER A 16 24.75 11.98 -21.80
CA SER A 16 23.70 12.36 -20.87
C SER A 16 23.58 11.21 -19.88
N PHE A 17 24.27 11.32 -18.74
CA PHE A 17 23.94 10.52 -17.57
C PHE A 17 22.53 10.96 -17.16
N ALA A 18 21.52 10.31 -17.73
CA ALA A 18 20.21 10.27 -17.12
C ALA A 18 20.44 9.62 -15.75
N SER A 19 20.51 10.44 -14.71
CA SER A 19 20.48 9.95 -13.34
C SER A 19 19.14 9.24 -13.20
N SER A 20 19.16 7.91 -13.26
CA SER A 20 18.05 7.09 -12.83
C SER A 20 17.88 7.34 -11.35
N THR A 21 16.98 8.25 -10.99
CA THR A 21 16.44 8.30 -9.64
C THR A 21 15.89 6.91 -9.36
N SER A 22 16.54 6.17 -8.47
CA SER A 22 16.03 4.86 -8.06
C SER A 22 14.58 5.05 -7.60
N ALA A 23 13.69 4.11 -7.94
CA ALA A 23 12.27 4.20 -7.60
C ALA A 23 12.03 4.47 -6.09
N ALA A 24 12.95 4.01 -5.24
CA ALA A 24 12.98 4.24 -3.80
C ALA A 24 13.13 5.73 -3.39
N ASN A 25 13.78 6.56 -4.23
CA ASN A 25 14.03 7.99 -3.97
C ASN A 25 13.02 8.92 -4.67
N SER A 26 11.98 8.39 -5.31
CA SER A 26 10.93 9.21 -5.92
C SER A 26 10.20 10.05 -4.86
N ILE A 27 9.69 11.22 -5.27
CA ILE A 27 8.89 12.07 -4.38
C ILE A 27 7.65 11.34 -3.87
N THR A 28 7.03 10.50 -4.71
CA THR A 28 5.89 9.65 -4.34
C THR A 28 6.26 8.71 -3.20
N SER A 29 7.40 7.99 -3.29
CA SER A 29 7.90 7.12 -2.22
C SER A 29 8.08 7.87 -0.90
N ARG A 30 8.66 9.08 -0.95
CA ARG A 30 8.89 9.91 0.24
C ARG A 30 7.63 10.49 0.87
N LEU A 31 6.58 10.72 0.07
CA LEU A 31 5.35 11.38 0.51
C LEU A 31 4.19 10.41 0.74
N LYS A 32 4.35 9.12 0.46
CA LYS A 32 3.29 8.11 0.63
C LYS A 32 2.74 8.11 2.06
N GLY A 33 1.41 8.09 2.19
CA GLY A 33 0.70 8.18 3.47
C GLY A 33 0.72 9.56 4.13
N LYS A 34 1.29 10.61 3.52
CA LYS A 34 1.29 11.96 4.09
C LYS A 34 0.08 12.76 3.61
N LEU A 35 -0.34 13.68 4.48
CA LEU A 35 -1.17 14.81 4.11
C LEU A 35 -0.27 15.94 3.59
N LEU A 36 -0.71 16.62 2.53
CA LEU A 36 0.03 17.70 1.88
C LEU A 36 -0.83 18.95 1.80
N LEU A 37 -0.21 20.10 2.00
CA LEU A 37 -0.81 21.42 1.88
C LEU A 37 -0.20 22.11 0.67
N GLN A 38 -1.00 22.32 -0.38
CA GLN A 38 -0.54 23.02 -1.57
C GLN A 38 -0.43 24.51 -1.27
N VAL A 39 0.81 24.99 -1.08
CA VAL A 39 1.06 26.36 -0.59
C VAL A 39 0.88 27.42 -1.67
N GLN A 40 0.88 27.02 -2.94
CA GLN A 40 0.77 27.91 -4.10
C GLN A 40 -0.67 28.01 -4.66
N ASP A 41 -1.61 27.22 -4.13
CA ASP A 41 -3.03 27.31 -4.51
C ASP A 41 -3.95 27.16 -3.30
N LYS A 42 -4.25 28.31 -2.67
CA LYS A 42 -5.29 28.51 -1.65
C LYS A 42 -5.29 27.52 -0.47
N GLY A 43 -4.18 26.82 -0.25
CA GLY A 43 -4.07 25.82 0.81
C GLY A 43 -4.96 24.59 0.60
N ARG A 44 -5.10 24.12 -0.65
CA ARG A 44 -5.72 22.82 -0.95
C ARG A 44 -5.00 21.70 -0.20
N ILE A 45 -5.77 20.72 0.24
CA ILE A 45 -5.27 19.57 1.01
C ILE A 45 -5.27 18.35 0.11
N TRP A 46 -4.19 17.58 0.16
CA TRP A 46 -4.04 16.34 -0.57
C TRP A 46 -3.65 15.22 0.39
N TYR A 47 -4.11 14.01 0.10
CA TYR A 47 -3.68 12.78 0.74
C TYR A 47 -2.96 11.92 -0.29
N VAL A 48 -1.76 11.43 0.03
CA VAL A 48 -1.03 10.48 -0.82
C VAL A 48 -1.34 9.07 -0.35
N ASP A 49 -2.05 8.31 -1.16
CA ASP A 49 -2.40 6.92 -0.84
C ASP A 49 -1.11 6.08 -0.72
N PRO A 50 -0.81 5.50 0.45
CA PRO A 50 0.40 4.70 0.65
C PRO A 50 0.40 3.39 -0.13
N VAL A 51 -0.75 2.92 -0.61
CA VAL A 51 -0.86 1.64 -1.34
C VAL A 51 -0.96 1.88 -2.85
N GLY A 52 -1.93 2.68 -3.31
CA GLY A 52 -2.09 3.00 -4.73
C GLY A 52 -1.07 4.01 -5.27
N LEU A 53 -0.29 4.64 -4.38
CA LEU A 53 0.73 5.64 -4.70
C LEU A 53 0.21 6.90 -5.40
N GLN A 54 -1.12 7.08 -5.47
CA GLN A 54 -1.76 8.25 -6.09
C GLN A 54 -2.07 9.33 -5.06
N LYS A 55 -2.07 10.60 -5.50
CA LYS A 55 -2.58 11.72 -4.69
C LYS A 55 -4.08 11.91 -4.89
N HIS A 56 -4.77 12.27 -3.82
CA HIS A 56 -6.20 12.56 -3.80
C HIS A 56 -6.43 13.91 -3.12
N GLU A 57 -7.10 14.84 -3.79
CA GLU A 57 -7.53 16.07 -3.13
C GLU A 57 -8.55 15.72 -2.04
N VAL A 58 -8.46 16.36 -0.88
CA VAL A 58 -9.40 16.21 0.22
C VAL A 58 -10.26 17.47 0.33
N THR A 59 -11.56 17.27 0.16
CA THR A 59 -12.59 18.31 0.28
C THR A 59 -13.75 17.76 1.11
N PHE A 60 -14.59 18.62 1.68
CA PHE A 60 -15.81 18.14 2.34
C PHE A 60 -16.72 17.34 1.40
N SER A 61 -16.81 17.73 0.12
CA SER A 61 -17.66 17.06 -0.86
C SER A 61 -17.22 15.64 -1.23
N ASN A 62 -15.92 15.34 -1.18
CA ASN A 62 -15.40 14.03 -1.57
C ASN A 62 -14.89 13.17 -0.40
N ALA A 63 -14.81 13.73 0.81
CA ALA A 63 -14.21 13.06 1.96
C ALA A 63 -14.82 11.69 2.24
N LEU A 64 -16.16 11.57 2.22
CA LEU A 64 -16.83 10.30 2.48
C LEU A 64 -16.41 9.21 1.47
N SER A 65 -16.46 9.54 0.17
CA SER A 65 -16.07 8.61 -0.89
C SER A 65 -14.58 8.26 -0.81
N LEU A 66 -13.73 9.22 -0.44
CA LEU A 66 -12.30 9.00 -0.24
C LEU A 66 -12.05 8.02 0.91
N PHE A 67 -12.68 8.21 2.07
CA PHE A 67 -12.54 7.31 3.21
C PHE A 67 -13.11 5.91 2.90
N GLN A 68 -14.28 5.82 2.28
CA GLN A 68 -14.86 4.53 1.88
C GLN A 68 -13.93 3.76 0.92
N LYS A 69 -13.23 4.46 0.03
CA LYS A 69 -12.35 3.85 -0.96
C LYS A 69 -10.98 3.47 -0.39
N LEU A 70 -10.40 4.33 0.44
CA LEU A 70 -8.98 4.24 0.82
C LEU A 70 -8.75 3.79 2.26
N ALA A 71 -9.76 3.84 3.12
CA ALA A 71 -9.59 3.47 4.52
C ALA A 71 -9.57 1.95 4.72
N LEU A 72 -8.74 1.50 5.67
CA LEU A 72 -8.75 0.13 6.13
C LEU A 72 -9.76 -0.08 7.25
N GLY A 73 -10.54 -1.15 7.16
CA GLY A 73 -11.35 -1.61 8.28
C GLY A 73 -10.46 -2.03 9.46
N ILE A 74 -10.80 -1.57 10.67
CA ILE A 74 -10.11 -1.93 11.92
C ILE A 74 -11.11 -2.24 13.03
N THR A 75 -10.80 -3.23 13.86
CA THR A 75 -11.60 -3.61 15.03
C THR A 75 -11.32 -2.68 16.21
N ASN A 76 -12.26 -2.59 17.17
CA ASN A 76 -12.06 -1.85 18.41
C ASN A 76 -10.83 -2.36 19.16
N ALA A 77 -10.66 -3.68 19.24
CA ALA A 77 -9.55 -4.33 19.96
C ALA A 77 -8.16 -4.01 19.39
N ASP A 78 -8.04 -3.83 18.07
CA ASP A 78 -6.76 -3.45 17.45
C ASP A 78 -6.55 -1.94 17.42
N LEU A 79 -7.63 -1.18 17.19
CA LEU A 79 -7.59 0.28 17.15
C LEU A 79 -7.11 0.85 18.50
N ILE A 80 -7.57 0.32 19.64
CA ILE A 80 -7.14 0.80 20.97
C ILE A 80 -5.63 0.64 21.21
N LYS A 81 -4.98 -0.35 20.58
CA LYS A 81 -3.54 -0.57 20.73
C LYS A 81 -2.71 0.51 20.05
N ILE A 82 -3.31 1.34 19.19
CA ILE A 82 -2.63 2.45 18.51
C ILE A 82 -2.72 3.71 19.39
N PRO A 83 -1.60 4.38 19.70
CA PRO A 83 -1.59 5.59 20.52
C PRO A 83 -2.53 6.68 19.96
N ALA A 84 -3.46 7.20 20.78
CA ALA A 84 -4.46 8.17 20.34
C ALA A 84 -4.04 9.62 20.59
N ASP A 85 -4.44 10.53 19.69
CA ASP A 85 -4.48 11.95 19.96
C ASP A 85 -5.73 12.35 20.72
N LEU A 86 -5.54 12.66 22.00
CA LEU A 86 -6.60 12.99 22.92
C LEU A 86 -7.26 14.35 22.63
N ASP A 87 -6.66 15.20 21.80
CA ASP A 87 -7.24 16.49 21.41
C ASP A 87 -8.19 16.33 20.22
N SER A 88 -8.03 15.26 19.43
CA SER A 88 -8.96 14.92 18.36
C SER A 88 -10.26 14.28 18.85
N ILE A 89 -10.30 13.79 20.09
CA ILE A 89 -11.44 13.08 20.69
C ILE A 89 -12.38 14.06 21.37
N ASN A 90 -13.69 13.87 21.17
CA ASN A 90 -14.71 14.65 21.86
C ASN A 90 -14.63 14.42 23.38
N PRO A 91 -14.42 15.46 24.20
CA PRO A 91 -14.21 15.31 25.65
C PRO A 91 -15.43 14.77 26.41
N ASN A 92 -16.63 14.83 25.82
CA ASN A 92 -17.87 14.35 26.45
C ASN A 92 -18.38 13.05 25.83
N LEU A 93 -17.65 12.46 24.86
CA LEU A 93 -18.04 11.19 24.28
C LEU A 93 -17.77 10.08 25.30
N ASP A 94 -18.77 9.23 25.50
CA ASP A 94 -18.73 8.01 26.28
C ASP A 94 -19.32 6.92 25.39
N SER A 95 -18.44 6.14 24.78
CA SER A 95 -18.76 5.21 23.71
C SER A 95 -19.46 3.95 24.22
N ASP A 96 -19.15 3.47 25.44
CA ASP A 96 -19.78 2.30 26.05
C ASP A 96 -20.84 2.64 27.12
N ASN A 97 -21.02 3.93 27.43
CA ASN A 97 -22.02 4.48 28.34
C ASN A 97 -21.87 3.99 29.78
N ASP A 98 -20.63 3.77 30.23
CA ASP A 98 -20.34 3.32 31.58
C ASP A 98 -20.10 4.47 32.58
N GLY A 99 -20.16 5.71 32.09
CA GLY A 99 -20.03 6.92 32.89
C GLY A 99 -18.62 7.52 32.89
N TYR A 100 -17.66 6.91 32.18
CA TYR A 100 -16.33 7.46 31.98
C TYR A 100 -16.16 7.93 30.52
N PRO A 101 -15.78 9.21 30.27
CA PRO A 101 -15.57 9.67 28.90
C PRO A 101 -14.36 8.99 28.21
N ASP A 102 -14.48 8.70 26.91
CA ASP A 102 -13.47 8.03 26.06
C ASP A 102 -12.06 8.63 26.26
N LYS A 103 -12.00 9.96 26.36
CA LYS A 103 -10.74 10.70 26.52
C LYS A 103 -10.05 10.38 27.84
N GLU A 104 -10.82 10.30 28.92
CA GLU A 104 -10.32 9.98 30.27
C GLU A 104 -9.88 8.51 30.33
N GLU A 105 -10.67 7.60 29.75
CA GLU A 105 -10.31 6.19 29.69
C GLU A 105 -8.99 5.97 28.95
N LEU A 106 -8.85 6.56 27.75
CA LEU A 106 -7.62 6.44 26.96
C LEU A 106 -6.41 7.05 27.68
N GLN A 107 -6.58 8.16 28.40
CA GLN A 107 -5.53 8.74 29.24
C GLN A 107 -5.08 7.78 30.35
N ASN A 108 -6.00 7.01 30.91
CA ASN A 108 -5.75 6.06 31.99
C ASN A 108 -5.42 4.64 31.49
N GLY A 109 -5.36 4.41 30.18
CA GLY A 109 -5.04 3.11 29.57
C GLY A 109 -6.20 2.11 29.55
N TYR A 110 -7.42 2.62 29.54
CA TYR A 110 -8.68 1.86 29.44
C TYR A 110 -9.31 2.05 28.05
N SER A 111 -10.00 1.01 27.60
CA SER A 111 -10.66 0.94 26.30
C SER A 111 -12.05 1.56 26.38
N PRO A 112 -12.37 2.58 25.56
CA PRO A 112 -13.71 3.18 25.53
C PRO A 112 -14.86 2.32 24.99
N TYR A 113 -14.63 1.02 24.90
CA TYR A 113 -15.49 0.09 24.18
C TYR A 113 -15.85 -1.12 25.05
N ILE A 114 -15.44 -1.12 26.31
CA ILE A 114 -15.53 -2.25 27.24
C ILE A 114 -15.85 -1.69 28.63
N ALA A 115 -17.14 -1.66 28.95
CA ALA A 115 -17.63 -1.17 30.22
C ALA A 115 -17.12 -1.99 31.41
N GLY A 116 -16.82 -1.31 32.53
CA GLY A 116 -16.69 -1.92 33.85
C GLY A 116 -15.33 -1.83 34.52
N SER A 117 -15.34 -1.73 35.85
CA SER A 117 -14.15 -1.56 36.67
C SER A 117 -13.15 -2.71 36.49
N ASN A 118 -11.92 -2.38 36.06
CA ASN A 118 -10.81 -3.31 35.77
C ASN A 118 -10.95 -4.17 34.50
N GLN A 119 -11.94 -3.90 33.64
CA GLN A 119 -11.97 -4.42 32.29
C GLN A 119 -11.31 -3.41 31.33
N GLY A 120 -11.13 -3.76 30.06
CA GLY A 120 -10.71 -2.80 29.03
C GLY A 120 -9.26 -2.29 29.09
N ARG A 121 -8.42 -2.71 30.05
CA ARG A 121 -7.00 -2.33 30.04
C ARG A 121 -6.32 -2.82 28.77
N PHE A 122 -5.60 -1.93 28.09
CA PHE A 122 -4.88 -2.28 26.87
C PHE A 122 -3.39 -1.94 26.98
N LYS A 123 -2.60 -2.54 26.09
CA LYS A 123 -1.19 -2.20 25.91
C LYS A 123 -1.02 -1.66 24.49
N THR A 124 -0.25 -0.58 24.38
CA THR A 124 0.11 -0.01 23.07
C THR A 124 0.96 -0.99 22.26
N ASP A 125 0.64 -1.12 20.98
CA ASP A 125 1.41 -1.88 20.01
C ASP A 125 2.09 -0.91 19.03
N ASN A 126 3.36 -0.61 19.31
CA ASN A 126 4.16 0.29 18.48
C ASN A 126 4.44 -0.29 17.09
N ASN A 127 4.44 -1.61 16.92
CA ASN A 127 4.66 -2.24 15.62
C ASN A 127 3.42 -2.09 14.75
N LEU A 128 2.23 -2.30 15.32
CA LEU A 128 0.97 -2.02 14.64
C LEU A 128 0.86 -0.54 14.25
N ALA A 129 1.17 0.35 15.18
CA ALA A 129 1.19 1.79 14.93
C ALA A 129 2.17 2.17 13.81
N ALA A 130 3.37 1.58 13.79
CA ALA A 130 4.36 1.79 12.74
C ALA A 130 3.90 1.27 11.38
N LYS A 131 3.29 0.08 11.34
CA LYS A 131 2.74 -0.53 10.11
C LYS A 131 1.63 0.31 9.48
N LEU A 132 0.82 0.96 10.32
CA LEU A 132 -0.34 1.73 9.87
C LEU A 132 -0.06 3.21 9.62
N LYS A 133 1.20 3.67 9.72
CA LYS A 133 1.57 5.06 9.47
C LYS A 133 1.06 5.55 8.13
N GLY A 134 0.41 6.71 8.16
CA GLY A 134 -0.16 7.34 6.99
C GLY A 134 -1.42 6.68 6.44
N ARG A 135 -1.97 5.65 7.09
CA ARG A 135 -3.22 5.03 6.67
C ARG A 135 -4.42 5.80 7.19
N LEU A 136 -5.47 5.78 6.38
CA LEU A 136 -6.84 6.07 6.80
C LEU A 136 -7.44 4.77 7.34
N LEU A 137 -8.16 4.84 8.46
CA LEU A 137 -8.83 3.68 9.06
C LEU A 137 -10.32 3.97 9.25
N LEU A 138 -11.12 2.92 9.12
CA LEU A 138 -12.55 2.90 9.37
C LEU A 138 -12.82 1.91 10.50
N GLN A 139 -13.37 2.40 11.61
CA GLN A 139 -13.74 1.58 12.75
C GLN A 139 -15.05 0.85 12.45
N VAL A 140 -14.97 -0.45 12.16
CA VAL A 140 -16.11 -1.21 11.65
C VAL A 140 -17.13 -1.62 12.72
N GLN A 141 -16.74 -1.54 14.00
CA GLN A 141 -17.56 -1.91 15.15
C GLN A 141 -18.20 -0.70 15.85
N ASP A 142 -18.00 0.52 15.33
CA ASP A 142 -18.53 1.73 15.93
C ASP A 142 -18.88 2.77 14.86
N LYS A 143 -20.06 2.57 14.25
CA LYS A 143 -20.74 3.50 13.33
C LYS A 143 -19.89 4.08 12.20
N GLY A 144 -18.76 3.45 11.87
CA GLY A 144 -17.85 3.92 10.83
C GLY A 144 -17.04 5.16 11.20
N ARG A 145 -16.60 5.30 12.46
CA ARG A 145 -15.65 6.37 12.84
C ARG A 145 -14.38 6.29 12.00
N ILE A 146 -13.84 7.45 11.65
CA ILE A 146 -12.71 7.60 10.73
C ILE A 146 -11.49 8.05 11.51
N TRP A 147 -10.34 7.48 11.16
CA TRP A 147 -9.07 7.79 11.79
C TRP A 147 -7.99 8.00 10.74
N TYR A 148 -7.04 8.90 11.04
CA TYR A 148 -5.77 9.01 10.30
C TYR A 148 -4.62 8.68 11.24
N ILE A 149 -3.71 7.81 10.80
CA ILE A 149 -2.48 7.52 11.55
C ILE A 149 -1.39 8.44 11.03
N ASP A 150 -0.85 9.30 11.89
CA ASP A 150 0.22 10.19 11.48
C ASP A 150 1.57 9.46 11.30
N GLN A 151 2.58 10.21 10.90
CA GLN A 151 3.92 9.69 10.63
C GLN A 151 4.69 9.31 11.90
N ASN A 152 4.20 9.72 13.08
CA ASN A 152 4.70 9.33 14.39
C ASN A 152 4.01 8.05 14.92
N GLY A 153 2.98 7.55 14.22
CA GLY A 153 2.21 6.38 14.62
C GLY A 153 1.03 6.71 15.56
N LYS A 154 0.65 7.98 15.67
CA LYS A 154 -0.49 8.41 16.49
C LYS A 154 -1.77 8.41 15.65
N ARG A 155 -2.87 7.86 16.18
CA ARG A 155 -4.20 7.94 15.56
C ARG A 155 -4.92 9.23 15.93
N TRP A 156 -5.49 9.89 14.93
CA TRP A 156 -6.28 11.10 15.06
C TRP A 156 -7.70 10.80 14.60
N GLU A 157 -8.69 11.10 15.44
CA GLU A 157 -10.10 11.00 15.06
C GLU A 157 -10.47 12.09 14.07
N VAL A 158 -11.04 11.68 12.94
CA VAL A 158 -11.47 12.59 11.88
C VAL A 158 -12.99 12.68 11.89
N THR A 159 -13.49 13.88 12.16
CA THR A 159 -14.91 14.20 12.17
C THR A 159 -15.22 15.28 11.14
N TRP A 160 -16.49 15.41 10.75
CA TRP A 160 -16.91 16.51 9.87
C TRP A 160 -16.61 17.89 10.46
N GLY A 161 -16.60 18.03 11.79
CA GLY A 161 -16.29 19.28 12.48
C GLY A 161 -14.80 19.64 12.49
N ASN A 162 -13.90 18.64 12.40
CA ASN A 162 -12.45 18.87 12.49
C ASN A 162 -11.67 18.54 11.20
N LEU A 163 -12.28 17.94 10.18
CA LEU A 163 -11.59 17.37 9.01
C LEU A 163 -10.54 18.31 8.41
N MET A 164 -10.96 19.49 7.94
CA MET A 164 -10.06 20.40 7.21
C MET A 164 -9.03 21.06 8.13
N SER A 165 -9.37 21.35 9.38
CA SER A 165 -8.43 21.97 10.34
C SER A 165 -7.39 20.96 10.81
N LEU A 166 -7.81 19.73 11.11
CA LEU A 166 -6.93 18.62 11.46
C LEU A 166 -5.99 18.27 10.30
N PHE A 167 -6.53 18.09 9.10
CA PHE A 167 -5.69 17.71 7.97
C PHE A 167 -4.69 18.81 7.61
N ARG A 168 -5.09 20.08 7.69
CA ARG A 168 -4.17 21.21 7.52
C ARG A 168 -3.08 21.23 8.59
N LYS A 169 -3.43 20.95 9.86
CA LYS A 169 -2.47 20.88 10.98
C LYS A 169 -1.41 19.80 10.75
N LEU A 170 -1.80 18.66 10.19
CA LEU A 170 -0.91 17.51 9.99
C LEU A 170 -0.22 17.51 8.62
N ALA A 171 -0.58 18.43 7.73
CA ALA A 171 -0.08 18.45 6.37
C ALA A 171 1.31 19.06 6.24
N LEU A 172 2.11 18.50 5.32
CA LEU A 172 3.38 19.06 4.88
C LEU A 172 3.16 20.03 3.71
N GLY A 173 3.79 21.20 3.74
CA GLY A 173 3.74 22.13 2.60
C GLY A 173 4.39 21.54 1.35
N ILE A 174 3.74 21.71 0.19
CA ILE A 174 4.25 21.25 -1.12
C ILE A 174 4.03 22.30 -2.21
N THR A 175 4.98 22.39 -3.15
CA THR A 175 4.87 23.24 -4.35
C THR A 175 4.06 22.56 -5.44
N ASP A 176 3.56 23.32 -6.42
CA ASP A 176 2.81 22.77 -7.54
C ASP A 176 3.67 21.85 -8.40
N LYS A 177 4.95 22.20 -8.58
CA LYS A 177 5.92 21.38 -9.31
C LYS A 177 6.05 19.99 -8.67
N ASP A 178 6.33 19.96 -7.38
CA ASP A 178 6.52 18.73 -6.62
C ASP A 178 5.22 17.92 -6.54
N LEU A 179 4.08 18.59 -6.33
CA LEU A 179 2.76 17.94 -6.28
C LEU A 179 2.41 17.26 -7.62
N ASN A 180 2.79 17.86 -8.75
CA ASN A 180 2.59 17.27 -10.07
C ASN A 180 3.41 16.00 -10.30
N GLU A 181 4.52 15.83 -9.57
CA GLU A 181 5.34 14.62 -9.61
C GLU A 181 4.78 13.50 -8.71
N VAL A 182 3.95 13.83 -7.71
CA VAL A 182 3.31 12.81 -6.85
C VAL A 182 2.30 11.98 -7.65
N GLY A 183 2.42 10.65 -7.56
CA GLY A 183 1.62 9.71 -8.35
C GLY A 183 2.28 9.28 -9.65
N ASN A 184 3.37 9.95 -10.06
CA ASN A 184 4.18 9.48 -11.17
C ASN A 184 5.04 8.32 -10.69
N VAL A 185 4.49 7.13 -10.83
CA VAL A 185 5.19 5.89 -10.57
C VAL A 185 6.00 5.58 -11.84
N GLU A 186 7.32 5.83 -11.80
CA GLU A 186 8.22 5.66 -12.94
C GLU A 186 8.17 4.22 -13.48
N THR A 187 7.30 3.98 -14.46
CA THR A 187 7.09 2.70 -15.16
C THR A 187 7.19 2.91 -16.67
N ALA A 188 7.73 4.06 -17.11
CA ALA A 188 7.83 4.40 -18.53
C ALA A 188 8.74 3.43 -19.30
N ASN A 189 9.78 2.92 -18.62
CA ASN A 189 10.68 1.89 -19.14
C ASN A 189 10.27 0.47 -18.73
N TRP A 190 9.06 0.26 -18.19
CA TRP A 190 8.58 -1.08 -17.85
C TRP A 190 7.91 -1.73 -19.05
N GLN A 191 8.07 -3.05 -19.16
CA GLN A 191 7.35 -3.86 -20.12
C GLN A 191 5.98 -4.24 -19.56
N THR A 192 5.06 -4.63 -20.45
CA THR A 192 3.72 -5.11 -20.08
C THR A 192 3.63 -6.59 -20.38
N TYR A 193 3.18 -7.36 -19.39
CA TYR A 193 2.80 -8.76 -19.54
C TYR A 193 1.28 -8.84 -19.60
N THR A 194 0.75 -9.49 -20.64
CA THR A 194 -0.69 -9.66 -20.86
C THR A 194 -1.00 -11.15 -20.90
N ASN A 195 -1.86 -11.61 -20.00
CA ASN A 195 -2.41 -12.96 -20.03
C ASN A 195 -3.83 -12.90 -20.59
N SER A 196 -4.01 -13.35 -21.83
CA SER A 196 -5.30 -13.29 -22.51
C SER A 196 -6.30 -14.36 -22.03
N GLU A 197 -5.82 -15.46 -21.45
CA GLU A 197 -6.66 -16.54 -20.93
C GLU A 197 -7.38 -16.12 -19.66
N TYR A 198 -6.65 -15.56 -18.70
CA TYR A 198 -7.19 -15.07 -17.43
C TYR A 198 -7.48 -13.57 -17.43
N GLY A 199 -7.37 -12.93 -18.59
CA GLY A 199 -7.82 -11.54 -18.82
C GLY A 199 -7.14 -10.49 -17.95
N TYR A 200 -5.85 -10.62 -17.65
CA TYR A 200 -5.12 -9.64 -16.84
C TYR A 200 -3.88 -9.08 -17.53
N GLU A 201 -3.48 -7.89 -17.09
CA GLU A 201 -2.27 -7.20 -17.52
C GLU A 201 -1.52 -6.66 -16.32
N ILE A 202 -0.19 -6.66 -16.40
CA ILE A 202 0.66 -6.10 -15.37
C ILE A 202 1.95 -5.58 -16.00
N LYS A 203 2.49 -4.48 -15.46
CA LYS A 203 3.80 -3.99 -15.88
C LYS A 203 4.90 -4.56 -14.99
N TYR A 204 6.09 -4.71 -15.56
CA TYR A 204 7.28 -5.18 -14.87
C TYR A 204 8.55 -4.49 -15.40
N PRO A 205 9.61 -4.35 -14.59
CA PRO A 205 10.88 -3.77 -15.05
C PRO A 205 11.47 -4.49 -16.26
N SER A 206 11.97 -3.74 -17.24
CA SER A 206 12.53 -4.29 -18.49
C SER A 206 13.77 -5.16 -18.32
N ASP A 207 14.44 -5.09 -17.17
CA ASP A 207 15.61 -5.90 -16.83
C ASP A 207 15.25 -7.30 -16.31
N LEU A 208 13.97 -7.56 -16.03
CA LEU A 208 13.50 -8.89 -15.67
C LEU A 208 13.17 -9.72 -16.92
N VAL A 209 13.38 -11.02 -16.79
CA VAL A 209 13.02 -12.04 -17.78
C VAL A 209 11.76 -12.74 -17.31
N VAL A 210 10.78 -12.84 -18.21
CA VAL A 210 9.54 -13.60 -17.98
C VAL A 210 9.78 -15.07 -18.32
N ASN A 211 9.45 -15.96 -17.39
CA ASN A 211 9.42 -17.39 -17.58
C ASN A 211 8.00 -17.90 -17.34
N GLU A 212 7.32 -18.25 -18.42
CA GLU A 212 6.02 -18.90 -18.40
C GLU A 212 6.22 -20.42 -18.30
N LYS A 213 5.99 -20.99 -17.12
CA LYS A 213 6.01 -22.45 -16.94
C LYS A 213 4.78 -23.08 -17.59
N ASP A 214 3.64 -22.40 -17.42
CA ASP A 214 2.37 -22.64 -18.07
C ASP A 214 1.54 -21.33 -18.00
N ASN A 215 0.34 -21.32 -18.58
CA ASN A 215 -0.51 -20.12 -18.63
C ASN A 215 -0.95 -19.62 -17.24
N ALA A 216 -0.88 -20.47 -16.21
CA ALA A 216 -1.26 -20.15 -14.85
C ALA A 216 -0.06 -19.82 -13.95
N ASN A 217 1.17 -20.23 -14.30
CA ASN A 217 2.38 -20.06 -13.49
C ASN A 217 3.45 -19.23 -14.22
N ILE A 218 3.55 -17.96 -13.84
CA ILE A 218 4.44 -16.97 -14.46
C ILE A 218 5.48 -16.52 -13.44
N PHE A 219 6.76 -16.56 -13.80
CA PHE A 219 7.88 -16.09 -12.98
C PHE A 219 8.58 -14.91 -13.62
N PHE A 220 8.87 -13.88 -12.82
CA PHE A 220 9.66 -12.73 -13.22
C PHE A 220 11.00 -12.79 -12.50
N LEU A 221 12.05 -13.00 -13.29
CA LEU A 221 13.38 -13.40 -12.80
C LEU A 221 14.42 -12.36 -13.21
N THR A 222 15.48 -12.20 -12.42
CA THR A 222 16.67 -11.54 -12.93
C THR A 222 17.30 -12.39 -14.03
N LYS A 223 18.10 -11.77 -14.91
CA LYS A 223 18.79 -12.49 -15.98
C LYS A 223 19.67 -13.63 -15.44
N GLU A 224 20.36 -13.38 -14.32
CA GLU A 224 21.19 -14.36 -13.62
C GLU A 224 20.38 -15.57 -13.13
N MET A 225 19.23 -15.34 -12.48
CA MET A 225 18.33 -16.41 -12.02
C MET A 225 17.80 -17.25 -13.18
N TYR A 226 17.41 -16.60 -14.28
CA TYR A 226 16.90 -17.27 -15.46
C TYR A 226 17.96 -18.16 -16.15
N ASP A 227 19.18 -17.66 -16.28
CA ASP A 227 20.28 -18.44 -16.88
C ASP A 227 20.69 -19.60 -15.96
N GLY A 228 20.67 -19.41 -14.64
CA GLY A 228 20.82 -20.48 -13.65
C GLY A 228 19.80 -21.61 -13.85
N PHE A 229 18.51 -21.26 -13.99
CA PHE A 229 17.43 -22.22 -14.26
C PHE A 229 17.68 -23.06 -15.54
N LYS A 230 18.10 -22.41 -16.63
CA LYS A 230 18.41 -23.10 -17.90
C LYS A 230 19.58 -24.08 -17.78
N SER A 231 20.52 -23.80 -16.89
CA SER A 231 21.70 -24.66 -16.68
C SER A 231 21.44 -25.88 -15.79
N GLY A 232 20.19 -26.10 -15.35
CA GLY A 232 19.82 -27.21 -14.46
C GLY A 232 20.23 -26.99 -13.00
N GLN A 233 20.68 -25.79 -12.64
CA GLN A 233 20.81 -25.39 -11.25
C GLN A 233 19.42 -25.10 -10.67
N SER A 234 19.13 -25.58 -9.46
CA SER A 234 17.92 -25.18 -8.74
C SER A 234 17.96 -23.67 -8.55
N ALA A 235 17.04 -22.96 -9.22
CA ALA A 235 16.80 -21.55 -8.92
C ALA A 235 16.26 -21.47 -7.50
N VAL A 236 16.96 -20.74 -6.63
CA VAL A 236 16.54 -20.64 -5.23
C VAL A 236 15.40 -19.63 -5.08
N GLU A 237 15.27 -18.62 -5.96
CA GLU A 237 14.29 -17.54 -5.79
C GLU A 237 13.87 -16.87 -7.12
N SER A 238 12.66 -16.29 -7.15
CA SER A 238 12.18 -15.34 -8.18
C SER A 238 12.05 -13.94 -7.59
N THR A 239 12.12 -12.89 -8.40
CA THR A 239 11.87 -11.51 -7.91
C THR A 239 10.42 -11.35 -7.48
N PHE A 240 9.51 -11.83 -8.34
CA PHE A 240 8.11 -12.08 -8.01
C PHE A 240 7.52 -13.13 -8.96
N TRP A 241 6.40 -13.72 -8.57
CA TRP A 241 5.66 -14.68 -9.38
C TRP A 241 4.17 -14.36 -9.40
N ILE A 242 3.48 -14.84 -10.43
CA ILE A 242 2.03 -14.82 -10.55
C ILE A 242 1.55 -16.26 -10.71
N ASN A 243 0.63 -16.68 -9.84
CA ASN A 243 -0.12 -17.92 -10.00
C ASN A 243 -1.60 -17.60 -10.17
N VAL A 244 -2.26 -18.29 -11.11
CA VAL A 244 -3.71 -18.26 -11.25
C VAL A 244 -4.28 -19.62 -10.86
N SER A 245 -5.29 -19.61 -10.00
CA SER A 245 -6.06 -20.80 -9.61
C SER A 245 -7.53 -20.57 -9.95
N SER A 246 -8.17 -21.52 -10.64
CA SER A 246 -9.59 -21.43 -11.01
C SER A 246 -10.44 -22.26 -10.05
N PHE A 247 -11.59 -21.71 -9.64
CA PHE A 247 -12.52 -22.37 -8.72
C PHE A 247 -13.87 -22.65 -9.38
N LEU A 248 -14.56 -23.69 -8.91
CA LEU A 248 -15.96 -23.93 -9.27
C LEU A 248 -16.85 -22.98 -8.47
N GLY A 249 -17.14 -21.81 -9.04
CA GLY A 249 -17.97 -20.76 -8.44
C GLY A 249 -17.18 -19.59 -7.86
N GLU A 250 -17.88 -18.50 -7.56
CA GLU A 250 -17.26 -17.28 -7.02
C GLU A 250 -16.55 -17.58 -5.70
N ILE A 251 -15.30 -17.13 -5.59
CA ILE A 251 -14.52 -17.23 -4.36
C ILE A 251 -14.26 -15.84 -3.80
N SER A 252 -14.69 -15.59 -2.56
CA SER A 252 -14.43 -14.31 -1.91
C SER A 252 -13.06 -14.29 -1.24
N LEU A 253 -12.42 -13.10 -1.18
CA LEU A 253 -11.18 -12.92 -0.42
C LEU A 253 -11.35 -13.29 1.07
N ASP A 254 -12.55 -13.10 1.61
CA ASP A 254 -12.86 -13.44 3.00
C ASP A 254 -12.91 -14.96 3.21
N GLU A 255 -13.39 -15.74 2.24
CA GLU A 255 -13.34 -17.21 2.25
C GLU A 255 -11.91 -17.73 2.06
N ILE A 256 -11.13 -17.13 1.16
CA ILE A 256 -9.70 -17.46 0.98
C ILE A 256 -8.97 -17.29 2.31
N GLY A 257 -9.20 -16.16 2.98
CA GLY A 257 -8.62 -15.86 4.29
C GLY A 257 -9.04 -16.83 5.40
N LYS A 258 -10.17 -17.55 5.28
CA LYS A 258 -10.68 -18.49 6.30
C LYS A 258 -10.35 -19.95 6.00
N THR A 259 -10.47 -20.37 4.75
CA THR A 259 -10.68 -21.79 4.39
C THR A 259 -9.50 -22.40 3.65
N LEU A 260 -8.83 -21.65 2.77
CA LEU A 260 -7.85 -22.25 1.85
C LEU A 260 -6.45 -22.46 2.46
N LEU A 261 -6.18 -21.90 3.63
CA LEU A 261 -4.83 -21.93 4.22
C LEU A 261 -4.86 -22.25 5.74
N PRO A 262 -5.36 -23.43 6.16
CA PRO A 262 -5.44 -23.81 7.58
C PRO A 262 -4.06 -23.92 8.28
N ASN A 263 -2.98 -24.09 7.50
CA ASN A 263 -1.60 -24.18 7.99
C ASN A 263 -0.88 -22.82 8.10
N THR A 264 -1.54 -21.70 7.75
CA THR A 264 -0.94 -20.35 7.83
C THR A 264 -1.44 -19.58 9.06
N LYS A 265 -1.62 -20.25 10.20
CA LYS A 265 -2.15 -19.60 11.42
C LYS A 265 -1.33 -18.39 11.86
N ASP A 266 -0.05 -18.37 11.51
CA ASP A 266 0.86 -17.31 11.88
C ASP A 266 0.94 -16.17 10.85
N PHE A 267 0.37 -16.34 9.65
CA PHE A 267 0.42 -15.29 8.62
C PHE A 267 -0.44 -14.10 9.04
N GLN A 268 0.17 -12.92 8.99
CA GLN A 268 -0.55 -11.66 9.14
C GLN A 268 -1.36 -11.38 7.87
N LYS A 269 -2.66 -11.13 8.05
CA LYS A 269 -3.60 -10.79 6.98
C LYS A 269 -3.84 -9.30 6.97
N GLU A 270 -3.86 -8.72 5.77
CA GLU A 270 -4.18 -7.31 5.56
C GLU A 270 -4.96 -7.18 4.26
N TYR A 271 -6.15 -6.58 4.30
CA TYR A 271 -6.84 -6.19 3.07
C TYR A 271 -6.28 -4.87 2.60
N ILE A 272 -5.96 -4.76 1.31
CA ILE A 272 -5.47 -3.51 0.72
C ILE A 272 -6.30 -3.17 -0.53
N THR A 273 -6.37 -1.89 -0.86
CA THR A 273 -7.04 -1.40 -2.06
C THR A 273 -6.00 -0.70 -2.92
N VAL A 274 -5.96 -1.05 -4.21
CA VAL A 274 -5.12 -0.37 -5.22
C VAL A 274 -6.02 0.04 -6.37
N GLY A 275 -6.20 1.35 -6.55
CA GLY A 275 -7.20 1.87 -7.48
C GLY A 275 -8.61 1.48 -7.05
N GLU A 276 -9.30 0.66 -7.84
CA GLU A 276 -10.65 0.12 -7.53
C GLU A 276 -10.62 -1.36 -7.15
N LYS A 277 -9.44 -1.97 -7.11
CA LYS A 277 -9.26 -3.39 -6.87
C LYS A 277 -8.93 -3.62 -5.40
N ARG A 278 -9.61 -4.60 -4.80
CA ARG A 278 -9.33 -5.06 -3.43
C ARG A 278 -8.48 -6.32 -3.48
N PHE A 279 -7.51 -6.40 -2.58
CA PHE A 279 -6.60 -7.53 -2.46
C PHE A 279 -6.53 -8.01 -1.02
N LEU A 280 -6.20 -9.29 -0.83
CA LEU A 280 -5.80 -9.84 0.45
C LEU A 280 -4.28 -10.06 0.44
N LYS A 281 -3.57 -9.25 1.22
CA LYS A 281 -2.14 -9.42 1.48
C LYS A 281 -1.96 -10.34 2.67
N MET A 282 -1.13 -11.36 2.49
CA MET A 282 -0.72 -12.29 3.52
C MET A 282 0.80 -12.23 3.64
N HIS A 283 1.28 -12.02 4.86
CA HIS A 283 2.69 -11.95 5.16
C HIS A 283 3.03 -12.96 6.25
N GLU A 284 4.02 -13.79 5.96
CA GLU A 284 4.58 -14.69 6.95
C GLU A 284 5.43 -13.90 7.95
N PRO A 285 5.31 -14.09 9.26
CA PRO A 285 6.18 -13.42 10.22
C PRO A 285 7.54 -14.12 10.29
N GLY A 286 8.63 -13.37 10.22
CA GLY A 286 9.99 -13.91 10.40
C GLY A 286 11.01 -13.31 9.43
N GLU A 287 12.29 -13.59 9.68
CA GLU A 287 13.37 -13.22 8.77
C GLU A 287 13.37 -14.14 7.54
N GLY A 288 13.43 -13.57 6.33
CA GLY A 288 13.31 -14.33 5.07
C GLY A 288 11.86 -14.69 4.68
N ALA A 289 10.87 -14.14 5.40
CA ALA A 289 9.46 -14.47 5.19
C ALA A 289 8.84 -13.77 3.96
N GLY A 290 8.10 -14.53 3.16
CA GLY A 290 7.49 -14.07 1.92
C GLY A 290 6.22 -13.22 2.11
N THR A 291 5.80 -12.56 1.03
CA THR A 291 4.49 -11.91 0.93
C THR A 291 3.73 -12.53 -0.24
N ILE A 292 2.48 -12.92 0.00
CA ILE A 292 1.55 -13.34 -1.05
C ILE A 292 0.35 -12.40 -1.05
N ILE A 293 -0.04 -11.93 -2.22
CA ILE A 293 -1.18 -11.03 -2.41
C ILE A 293 -2.18 -11.71 -3.33
N TYR A 294 -3.43 -11.75 -2.91
CA TYR A 294 -4.51 -12.40 -3.64
C TYR A 294 -5.49 -11.38 -4.18
N TYR A 295 -5.91 -11.59 -5.43
CA TYR A 295 -6.98 -10.88 -6.11
C TYR A 295 -7.99 -11.91 -6.63
N SER A 296 -9.26 -11.73 -6.28
CA SER A 296 -10.34 -12.53 -6.85
C SER A 296 -10.96 -11.76 -8.01
N SER A 297 -10.92 -12.32 -9.22
CA SER A 297 -11.59 -11.78 -10.39
C SER A 297 -13.05 -12.24 -10.45
N LYS A 298 -13.87 -11.52 -11.22
CA LYS A 298 -15.31 -11.82 -11.32
C LYS A 298 -15.62 -13.13 -12.05
N ASP A 299 -14.67 -13.65 -12.81
CA ASP A 299 -14.78 -14.93 -13.51
C ASP A 299 -14.39 -16.14 -12.64
N SER A 300 -14.31 -15.96 -11.31
CA SER A 300 -13.94 -17.01 -10.34
C SER A 300 -12.48 -17.48 -10.45
N SER A 301 -11.60 -16.70 -11.07
CA SER A 301 -10.16 -16.89 -10.98
C SER A 301 -9.57 -16.20 -9.75
N LEU A 302 -8.64 -16.87 -9.09
CA LEU A 302 -7.83 -16.32 -8.02
C LEU A 302 -6.44 -16.06 -8.57
N ILE A 303 -6.09 -14.78 -8.74
CA ILE A 303 -4.77 -14.36 -9.16
C ILE A 303 -3.98 -14.05 -7.89
N SER A 304 -2.83 -14.70 -7.73
CA SER A 304 -1.93 -14.51 -6.60
C SER A 304 -0.57 -14.01 -7.07
N PHE A 305 -0.03 -13.02 -6.37
CA PHE A 305 1.27 -12.43 -6.57
C PHE A 305 2.13 -12.78 -5.37
N GLY A 306 3.29 -13.40 -5.58
CA GLY A 306 4.19 -13.70 -4.48
C GLY A 306 5.57 -13.07 -4.65
N ILE A 307 6.13 -12.67 -3.52
CA ILE A 307 7.53 -12.26 -3.37
C ILE A 307 8.12 -13.08 -2.22
N LEU A 308 9.31 -13.64 -2.44
CA LEU A 308 10.05 -14.35 -1.40
C LEU A 308 10.74 -13.34 -0.46
N GLY A 309 10.92 -13.70 0.82
CA GLY A 309 11.49 -12.76 1.78
C GLY A 309 12.94 -12.42 1.46
N GLY A 310 13.29 -11.14 1.60
CA GLY A 310 14.61 -10.59 1.22
C GLY A 310 14.63 -9.90 -0.15
N SER A 311 13.60 -10.08 -0.98
CA SER A 311 13.44 -9.30 -2.21
C SER A 311 13.06 -7.84 -1.89
N ASN A 312 13.85 -6.88 -2.39
CA ASN A 312 13.58 -5.44 -2.28
C ASN A 312 12.55 -4.94 -3.31
N PHE A 313 11.75 -5.84 -3.88
CA PHE A 313 10.86 -5.50 -4.98
C PHE A 313 9.60 -4.80 -4.49
N ASP A 314 9.30 -3.64 -5.06
CA ASP A 314 8.17 -2.81 -4.67
C ASP A 314 6.86 -3.37 -5.25
N LEU A 315 6.23 -4.25 -4.48
CA LEU A 315 4.98 -4.90 -4.86
C LEU A 315 3.83 -3.90 -5.00
N GLU A 316 3.82 -2.80 -4.22
CA GLU A 316 2.79 -1.76 -4.32
C GLU A 316 2.85 -1.07 -5.69
N LYS A 317 4.07 -0.77 -6.15
CA LYS A 317 4.32 -0.26 -7.50
C LYS A 317 3.83 -1.22 -8.59
N ILE A 318 4.06 -2.52 -8.45
CA ILE A 318 3.58 -3.54 -9.40
C ILE A 318 2.06 -3.61 -9.42
N LEU A 319 1.44 -3.72 -8.25
CA LEU A 319 -0.01 -3.75 -8.10
C LEU A 319 -0.68 -2.49 -8.65
N SER A 320 -0.02 -1.32 -8.56
CA SER A 320 -0.53 -0.07 -9.15
C SER A 320 -0.72 -0.15 -10.67
N THR A 321 -0.03 -1.07 -11.34
CA THR A 321 -0.14 -1.31 -12.78
C THR A 321 -1.03 -2.50 -13.13
N PHE A 322 -1.48 -3.26 -12.14
CA PHE A 322 -2.28 -4.46 -12.37
C PHE A 322 -3.69 -4.09 -12.84
N SER A 323 -4.09 -4.72 -13.94
CA SER A 323 -5.43 -4.66 -14.50
C SER A 323 -5.96 -6.07 -14.72
N ALA A 324 -7.24 -6.28 -14.50
CA ALA A 324 -7.93 -7.52 -14.81
C ALA A 324 -9.29 -7.16 -15.40
N ARG A 325 -9.79 -7.96 -16.33
CA ARG A 325 -11.17 -7.84 -16.81
C ARG A 325 -12.10 -7.99 -15.61
N GLY A 326 -12.90 -6.95 -15.40
CA GLY A 326 -13.91 -6.93 -14.35
C GLY A 326 -15.17 -7.63 -14.79
#